data_AF-A0A812IX87-F1
#
_entry.id   AF-A0A812IX87-F1
#
_cell.length_a   1.000
_cell.length_b   1.000
_cell.length_c   1.000
_cell.angle_alpha   90.00
_cell.angle_beta   90.00
_cell.angle_gamma   90.00
#
_symmetry.space_group_name_H-M   'P 1'
#
loop_
_entity.id
_entity.type
_entity.pdbx_description
1 polymer ?
#
loop_
_entity_poly.entity_id
_entity_poly.type
_entity_poly.pdbx_seq_one_letter_code
_entity_poly.pdbx_strand_id
1 'polypeptide(L)'
;AVQLLEEGNFDEAIRLANGGGEGIQGLRHIVCLKCLTPDVKDGNFVRACQTLQRFRHLEAPTWQESLVLFDRAGALPHLALQLPVPPKEQLPNEVYDDALRRLVHYPSALVAVLAYWPNDIFSTSELQAILRKDAPSFTSSTELSQEDRCRAEALARLSENTDPDLAVELLLKLGSSEVFKMVRRLISAGHDPAKWLLPKLQQFFEVDDKQACELAVACRASLPVDHVMSTLEQCETRWKHEYLKQLFAQDEIAGQGYHLQMVELFAEYDPSGLQPFLRASERYPLDQALEVCQRKGLRQEVAYLLGRAGRVADALRILLEEVGDVRQAVEFAAETQ
;
A
#
# COMPACT_ATOMS: atom_id res chain seq x y z
N ALA A 1 -36.00 32.47 -18.70
CA ALA A 1 -34.75 32.00 -18.09
C ALA A 1 -33.82 33.17 -17.75
N VAL A 2 -33.34 33.96 -18.72
CA VAL A 2 -32.45 35.11 -18.46
C VAL A 2 -33.07 36.16 -17.53
N GLN A 3 -34.33 36.56 -17.76
CA GLN A 3 -35.06 37.48 -16.86
C GLN A 3 -35.21 36.92 -15.43
N LEU A 4 -35.43 35.61 -15.27
CA LEU A 4 -35.53 34.98 -13.94
C LEU A 4 -34.19 34.95 -13.20
N LEU A 5 -33.07 34.92 -13.92
CA LEU A 5 -31.73 35.04 -13.34
C LEU A 5 -31.46 36.48 -12.88
N GLU A 6 -31.95 37.48 -13.63
CA GLU A 6 -31.86 38.89 -13.25
C GLU A 6 -32.75 39.22 -12.05
N GLU A 7 -33.88 38.52 -11.90
CA GLU A 7 -34.78 38.61 -10.74
C GLU A 7 -34.33 37.77 -9.53
N GLY A 8 -33.21 37.05 -9.63
CA GLY A 8 -32.65 36.21 -8.54
C GLY A 8 -33.42 34.90 -8.29
N ASN A 9 -34.33 34.53 -9.18
CA ASN A 9 -35.15 33.31 -9.05
C ASN A 9 -34.45 32.10 -9.70
N PHE A 10 -33.34 31.69 -9.07
CA PHE A 10 -32.46 30.63 -9.57
C PHE A 10 -33.15 29.25 -9.66
N ASP A 11 -34.05 28.94 -8.74
CA ASP A 11 -34.75 27.64 -8.71
C ASP A 11 -35.65 27.46 -9.94
N GLU A 12 -36.41 28.49 -10.30
CA GLU A 12 -37.32 28.44 -11.45
C GLU A 12 -36.54 28.48 -12.78
N ALA A 13 -35.40 29.20 -12.82
CA ALA A 13 -34.50 29.18 -13.95
C ALA A 13 -33.92 27.78 -14.21
N ILE A 14 -33.52 27.04 -13.17
CA ILE A 14 -33.02 25.66 -13.27
C ILE A 14 -34.14 24.71 -13.73
N ARG A 15 -35.36 24.85 -13.20
CA ARG A 15 -36.51 24.04 -13.64
C ARG A 15 -36.80 24.22 -15.13
N LEU A 16 -36.80 25.46 -15.62
CA LEU A 16 -37.00 25.75 -17.04
C LEU A 16 -35.85 25.22 -17.91
N ALA A 17 -34.61 25.33 -17.46
CA ALA A 17 -33.45 24.79 -18.18
C ALA A 17 -33.47 23.26 -18.27
N ASN A 18 -33.95 22.57 -17.24
CA ASN A 18 -34.14 21.12 -17.21
C ASN A 18 -35.39 20.65 -17.97
N GLY A 19 -36.38 21.52 -18.18
CA GLY A 19 -37.62 21.23 -18.92
C GLY A 19 -37.54 21.56 -20.42
N GLY A 20 -36.56 22.36 -20.84
CA GLY A 20 -36.29 22.65 -22.25
C GLY A 20 -35.78 21.40 -22.98
N GLY A 21 -36.43 21.06 -24.10
CA GLY A 21 -35.99 19.97 -24.98
C GLY A 21 -34.57 20.20 -25.53
N GLU A 22 -33.97 19.14 -26.09
CA GLU A 22 -32.60 19.13 -26.64
C GLU A 22 -32.31 20.20 -27.71
N GLY A 23 -33.35 20.88 -28.23
CA GLY A 23 -33.26 21.90 -29.28
C GLY A 23 -32.83 23.30 -28.84
N ILE A 24 -32.64 23.59 -27.54
CA ILE A 24 -32.11 24.89 -27.08
C ILE A 24 -30.68 24.70 -26.55
N GLN A 25 -29.76 24.41 -27.47
CA GLN A 25 -28.33 24.29 -27.18
C GLN A 25 -27.83 25.55 -26.45
N GLY A 26 -27.05 25.37 -25.39
CA GLY A 26 -26.46 26.48 -24.62
C GLY A 26 -27.34 27.13 -23.55
N LEU A 27 -28.66 26.88 -23.47
CA LEU A 27 -29.49 27.47 -22.40
C LEU A 27 -29.07 26.96 -21.02
N ARG A 28 -28.85 25.64 -20.89
CA ARG A 28 -28.38 25.03 -19.63
C ARG A 28 -27.01 25.54 -19.23
N HIS A 29 -26.11 25.69 -20.20
CA HIS A 29 -24.77 26.24 -20.00
C HIS A 29 -24.83 27.66 -19.41
N ILE A 30 -25.56 28.58 -20.04
CA ILE A 30 -25.68 29.97 -19.59
C ILE A 30 -26.35 30.04 -18.21
N VAL A 31 -27.45 29.30 -18.00
CA VAL A 31 -28.17 29.28 -16.73
C VAL A 31 -27.29 28.72 -15.61
N CYS A 32 -26.58 27.64 -15.87
CA CYS A 32 -25.67 27.03 -14.90
C CYS A 32 -24.58 28.00 -14.44
N LEU A 33 -23.83 28.60 -15.37
CA LEU A 33 -22.74 29.53 -15.02
C LEU A 33 -23.25 30.78 -14.29
N LYS A 34 -24.42 31.29 -14.68
CA LYS A 34 -25.05 32.44 -14.00
C LYS A 34 -25.53 32.10 -12.58
N CYS A 35 -26.02 30.89 -12.33
CA CYS A 35 -26.35 30.43 -10.98
C CYS A 35 -25.10 30.18 -10.13
N LEU A 36 -23.99 29.72 -10.72
CA LEU A 36 -22.76 29.40 -9.99
C LEU A 36 -21.94 30.64 -9.62
N THR A 37 -21.90 31.64 -10.50
CA THR A 37 -21.03 32.82 -10.33
C THR A 37 -21.22 33.54 -8.98
N PRO A 38 -22.45 33.78 -8.47
CA PRO A 38 -22.65 34.39 -7.16
C PRO A 38 -22.15 33.50 -6.01
N ASP A 39 -22.57 32.22 -5.99
CA ASP A 39 -22.20 31.28 -4.92
C ASP A 39 -20.67 31.07 -4.83
N VAL A 40 -19.97 31.02 -5.97
CA VAL A 40 -18.51 30.90 -6.02
C VAL A 40 -17.82 32.19 -5.55
N LYS A 41 -18.35 33.37 -5.91
CA LYS A 41 -17.81 34.66 -5.45
C LYS A 41 -17.99 34.87 -3.95
N ASP A 42 -19.12 34.42 -3.42
CA ASP A 42 -19.45 34.53 -2.00
C ASP A 42 -18.75 33.45 -1.14
N GLY A 43 -17.96 32.56 -1.75
CA GLY A 43 -17.25 31.48 -1.06
C GLY A 43 -18.12 30.28 -0.66
N ASN A 44 -19.37 30.23 -1.13
CA ASN A 44 -20.34 29.17 -0.83
C ASN A 44 -20.16 27.95 -1.75
N PHE A 45 -18.97 27.36 -1.75
CA PHE A 45 -18.59 26.29 -2.70
C PHE A 45 -19.47 25.04 -2.61
N VAL A 46 -19.93 24.69 -1.40
CA VAL A 46 -20.84 23.54 -1.20
C VAL A 46 -22.17 23.76 -1.92
N ARG A 47 -22.73 24.97 -1.79
CA ARG A 47 -23.98 25.35 -2.46
C ARG A 47 -23.81 25.38 -3.97
N ALA A 48 -22.68 25.90 -4.46
CA ALA A 48 -22.35 25.88 -5.89
C ALA A 48 -22.29 24.43 -6.43
N CYS A 49 -21.67 23.49 -5.71
CA CYS A 49 -21.65 22.08 -6.11
C CYS A 49 -23.06 21.45 -6.09
N GLN A 50 -23.88 21.75 -5.09
CA GLN A 50 -25.27 21.29 -5.03
C GLN A 50 -26.09 21.83 -6.22
N THR A 51 -25.86 23.08 -6.62
CA THR A 51 -26.50 23.68 -7.79
C THR A 51 -26.14 22.95 -9.07
N LEU A 52 -24.87 22.54 -9.26
CA LEU A 52 -24.43 21.72 -10.40
C LEU A 52 -25.17 20.37 -10.46
N GLN A 53 -25.33 19.70 -9.32
CA GLN A 53 -26.00 18.38 -9.23
C GLN A 53 -27.51 18.43 -9.54
N ARG A 54 -28.12 19.62 -9.57
CA ARG A 54 -29.54 19.79 -9.91
C ARG A 54 -29.82 19.79 -11.41
N PHE A 55 -28.79 19.89 -12.25
CA PHE A 55 -28.92 19.80 -13.70
C PHE A 55 -28.81 18.35 -14.15
N ARG A 56 -29.70 17.90 -15.05
CA ARG A 56 -29.77 16.49 -15.45
C ARG A 56 -28.68 16.04 -16.42
N HIS A 57 -28.27 16.91 -17.35
CA HIS A 57 -27.18 16.66 -18.30
C HIS A 57 -26.52 17.99 -18.65
N LEU A 58 -25.27 18.14 -18.22
CA LEU A 58 -24.42 19.30 -18.51
C LEU A 58 -23.42 18.92 -19.59
N GLU A 59 -23.30 19.79 -20.60
CA GLU A 59 -22.34 19.61 -21.68
C GLU A 59 -20.90 19.80 -21.17
N ALA A 60 -19.93 19.10 -21.78
CA ALA A 60 -18.51 19.23 -21.46
C ALA A 60 -17.98 20.68 -21.34
N PRO A 61 -18.29 21.62 -22.25
CA PRO A 61 -17.87 23.01 -22.10
C PRO A 61 -18.40 23.68 -20.82
N THR A 62 -19.57 23.28 -20.32
CA THR A 62 -20.11 23.80 -19.05
C THR A 62 -19.27 23.35 -17.86
N TRP A 63 -18.81 22.09 -17.88
CA TRP A 63 -17.91 21.58 -16.86
C TRP A 63 -16.54 22.25 -16.92
N GLN A 64 -15.96 22.42 -18.11
CA GLN A 64 -14.68 23.11 -18.29
C GLN A 64 -14.74 24.56 -17.80
N GLU A 65 -15.79 25.32 -18.13
CA GLU A 65 -15.95 26.67 -17.61
C GLU A 65 -16.19 26.70 -16.10
N SER A 66 -16.90 25.71 -15.55
CA SER A 66 -17.07 25.57 -14.10
C SER A 66 -15.74 25.26 -13.41
N LEU A 67 -14.89 24.40 -13.99
CA LEU A 67 -13.54 24.12 -13.50
C LEU A 67 -12.71 25.41 -13.45
N VAL A 68 -12.72 26.20 -14.52
CA VAL A 68 -12.02 27.50 -14.57
C VAL A 68 -12.54 28.47 -13.50
N LEU A 69 -13.85 28.53 -13.27
CA LEU A 69 -14.44 29.40 -12.24
C LEU A 69 -14.00 28.98 -10.83
N PHE A 70 -14.06 27.69 -10.51
CA PHE A 70 -13.65 27.18 -9.19
C PHE A 70 -12.14 27.26 -8.97
N ASP A 71 -11.34 27.06 -10.02
CA ASP A 71 -9.88 27.20 -9.99
C ASP A 71 -9.48 28.65 -9.66
N ARG A 72 -10.08 29.64 -10.32
CA ARG A 72 -9.87 31.07 -10.01
C ARG A 72 -10.26 31.46 -8.59
N ALA A 73 -11.20 30.73 -7.98
CA ALA A 73 -11.65 30.94 -6.62
C ALA A 73 -10.86 30.14 -5.57
N GLY A 74 -9.85 29.34 -5.97
CA GLY A 74 -9.09 28.50 -5.04
C GLY A 74 -9.85 27.28 -4.51
N ALA A 75 -11.01 26.95 -5.10
CA ALA A 75 -11.94 25.94 -4.59
C ALA A 75 -12.07 24.71 -5.50
N LEU A 76 -11.19 24.58 -6.49
CA LEU A 76 -11.16 23.43 -7.41
C LEU A 76 -11.25 22.05 -6.73
N PRO A 77 -10.58 21.79 -5.59
CA PRO A 77 -10.71 20.51 -4.88
C PRO A 77 -12.15 20.11 -4.54
N HIS A 78 -13.01 21.09 -4.21
CA HIS A 78 -14.40 20.84 -3.85
C HIS A 78 -15.21 20.35 -5.05
N LEU A 79 -14.98 20.96 -6.22
CA LEU A 79 -15.65 20.58 -7.46
C LEU A 79 -15.13 19.24 -7.99
N ALA A 80 -13.81 19.02 -7.95
CA ALA A 80 -13.20 17.82 -8.51
C ALA A 80 -13.71 16.52 -7.84
N LEU A 81 -13.91 16.53 -6.53
CA LEU A 81 -14.47 15.37 -5.79
C LEU A 81 -15.95 15.11 -6.09
N GLN A 82 -16.65 16.06 -6.71
CA GLN A 82 -18.08 15.98 -7.02
C GLN A 82 -18.34 15.78 -8.52
N LEU A 83 -17.29 15.69 -9.35
CA LEU A 83 -17.44 15.39 -10.76
C LEU A 83 -18.13 14.03 -10.94
N PRO A 84 -19.09 13.91 -11.86
CA PRO A 84 -19.71 12.63 -12.19
C PRO A 84 -18.64 11.64 -12.63
N VAL A 85 -18.64 10.45 -12.02
CA VAL A 85 -17.78 9.32 -12.39
C VAL A 85 -18.62 8.08 -12.68
N PRO A 86 -18.14 7.14 -13.51
CA PRO A 86 -18.82 5.87 -13.74
C PRO A 86 -19.08 5.12 -12.42
N PRO A 87 -20.19 4.35 -12.30
CA PRO A 87 -21.13 3.98 -13.36
C PRO A 87 -22.34 4.91 -13.53
N LYS A 88 -22.45 6.01 -12.76
CA LYS A 88 -23.65 6.87 -12.76
C LYS A 88 -23.78 7.69 -14.04
N GLU A 89 -22.70 8.36 -14.43
CA GLU A 89 -22.59 9.17 -15.64
C GLU A 89 -21.10 9.30 -15.97
N GLN A 90 -20.75 9.27 -17.26
CA GLN A 90 -19.36 9.40 -17.72
C GLN A 90 -19.24 10.65 -18.59
N LEU A 91 -18.47 11.63 -18.11
CA LEU A 91 -18.10 12.80 -18.91
C LEU A 91 -17.05 12.44 -19.98
N PRO A 92 -16.87 13.28 -21.02
CA PRO A 92 -15.77 13.11 -21.96
C PRO A 92 -14.41 13.22 -21.28
N ASN A 93 -13.43 12.42 -21.75
CA ASN A 93 -12.08 12.34 -21.18
C ASN A 93 -11.40 13.73 -21.06
N GLU A 94 -11.66 14.62 -22.01
CA GLU A 94 -11.14 15.99 -22.05
C GLU A 94 -11.47 16.82 -20.79
N VAL A 95 -12.60 16.55 -20.15
CA VAL A 95 -13.02 17.26 -18.93
C VAL A 95 -12.22 16.76 -17.73
N TYR A 96 -12.02 15.45 -17.61
CA TYR A 96 -11.17 14.88 -16.57
C TYR A 96 -9.71 15.29 -16.74
N ASP A 97 -9.21 15.31 -17.99
CA ASP A 97 -7.85 15.75 -18.31
C ASP A 97 -7.62 17.24 -17.99
N ASP A 98 -8.59 18.12 -18.24
CA ASP A 98 -8.52 19.53 -17.80
C ASP A 98 -8.55 19.66 -16.27
N ALA A 99 -9.42 18.91 -15.59
CA ALA A 99 -9.48 18.90 -14.13
C ALA A 99 -8.14 18.47 -13.51
N LEU A 100 -7.57 17.35 -13.97
CA LEU A 100 -6.30 16.84 -13.47
C LEU A 100 -5.13 17.80 -13.73
N ARG A 101 -5.08 18.44 -14.90
CA ARG A 101 -4.05 19.44 -15.23
C ARG A 101 -4.05 20.62 -14.26
N ARG A 102 -5.23 21.10 -13.87
CA ARG A 102 -5.37 22.19 -12.88
C ARG A 102 -5.08 21.73 -11.45
N LEU A 103 -5.46 20.50 -11.11
CA LEU A 103 -5.21 19.90 -9.79
C LEU A 103 -3.72 19.67 -9.48
N VAL A 104 -2.81 19.81 -10.44
CA VAL A 104 -1.35 19.83 -10.18
C VAL A 104 -0.99 20.93 -9.16
N HIS A 105 -1.73 22.04 -9.12
CA HIS A 105 -1.56 23.10 -8.13
C HIS A 105 -2.18 22.77 -6.76
N TYR A 106 -2.92 21.66 -6.65
CA TYR A 106 -3.58 21.18 -5.44
C TYR A 106 -3.21 19.70 -5.18
N PRO A 107 -1.95 19.39 -4.78
CA PRO A 107 -1.44 18.02 -4.78
C PRO A 107 -2.23 17.03 -3.92
N SER A 108 -2.75 17.46 -2.76
CA SER A 108 -3.56 16.61 -1.89
C SER A 108 -4.88 16.18 -2.54
N ALA A 109 -5.54 17.12 -3.23
CA ALA A 109 -6.76 16.85 -3.98
C ALA A 109 -6.49 15.96 -5.20
N LEU A 110 -5.36 16.16 -5.87
CA LEU A 110 -4.93 15.31 -6.98
C LEU A 110 -4.80 13.85 -6.56
N VAL A 111 -4.12 13.56 -5.43
CA VAL A 111 -3.99 12.19 -4.90
C VAL A 111 -5.36 11.59 -4.56
N ALA A 112 -6.23 12.36 -3.90
CA ALA A 112 -7.57 11.89 -3.53
C ALA A 112 -8.42 11.54 -4.77
N VAL A 113 -8.36 12.38 -5.80
CA VAL A 113 -9.05 12.17 -7.07
C VAL A 113 -8.51 10.92 -7.78
N LEU A 114 -7.19 10.77 -7.89
CA LEU A 114 -6.56 9.59 -8.50
C LEU A 114 -6.80 8.29 -7.72
N ALA A 115 -7.11 8.38 -6.42
CA ALA A 115 -7.49 7.22 -5.62
C ALA A 115 -8.94 6.77 -5.88
N TYR A 116 -9.81 7.69 -6.31
CA TYR A 116 -11.24 7.44 -6.49
C TYR A 116 -11.64 7.21 -7.95
N TRP A 117 -10.99 7.91 -8.89
CA TRP A 117 -11.33 7.85 -10.31
C TRP A 117 -10.82 6.56 -10.96
N PRO A 118 -11.64 5.87 -11.78
CA PRO A 118 -11.16 4.77 -12.61
C PRO A 118 -10.07 5.24 -13.59
N ASN A 119 -9.04 4.42 -13.81
CA ASN A 119 -7.92 4.78 -14.68
C ASN A 119 -8.29 4.91 -16.17
N ASP A 120 -9.47 4.42 -16.58
CA ASP A 120 -9.91 4.38 -17.98
C ASP A 120 -10.59 5.67 -18.47
N ILE A 121 -10.90 6.61 -17.57
CA ILE A 121 -11.67 7.83 -17.91
C ILE A 121 -10.78 9.03 -18.26
N PHE A 122 -9.46 8.92 -18.11
CA PHE A 122 -8.54 10.04 -18.33
C PHE A 122 -7.23 9.57 -18.98
N SER A 123 -6.55 10.51 -19.64
CA SER A 123 -5.26 10.30 -20.28
C SER A 123 -4.13 10.54 -19.29
N THR A 124 -3.25 9.57 -19.09
CA THR A 124 -2.16 9.65 -18.10
C THR A 124 -0.90 10.34 -18.62
N SER A 125 -0.71 10.42 -19.94
CA SER A 125 0.57 10.79 -20.59
C SER A 125 1.00 12.23 -20.34
N GLU A 126 0.10 13.20 -20.52
CA GLU A 126 0.41 14.63 -20.38
C GLU A 126 0.66 14.99 -18.90
N LEU A 127 -0.18 14.49 -18.00
CA LEU A 127 -0.06 14.71 -16.57
C LEU A 127 1.24 14.10 -16.00
N GLN A 128 1.59 12.88 -16.43
CA GLN A 128 2.88 12.28 -16.11
C GLN A 128 4.04 13.16 -16.59
N ALA A 129 3.97 13.70 -17.81
CA ALA A 129 5.05 14.53 -18.35
C ALA A 129 5.23 15.84 -17.56
N ILE A 130 4.15 16.42 -17.04
CA ILE A 130 4.20 17.60 -16.17
C ILE A 130 4.88 17.25 -14.85
N LEU A 131 4.39 16.21 -14.15
CA LEU A 131 4.92 15.81 -12.84
C LEU A 131 6.34 15.23 -12.91
N ARG A 132 6.72 14.61 -14.03
CA ARG A 132 8.09 14.09 -14.22
C ARG A 132 9.16 15.18 -14.26
N LYS A 133 8.82 16.44 -14.59
CA LYS A 133 9.79 17.55 -14.55
C LYS A 133 10.34 17.78 -13.14
N ASP A 134 9.51 17.51 -12.13
CA ASP A 134 9.84 17.67 -10.71
C ASP A 134 10.31 16.33 -10.08
N ALA A 135 10.31 15.22 -10.84
CA ALA A 135 10.75 13.91 -10.36
C ALA A 135 12.17 13.86 -9.76
N PRO A 136 13.20 14.51 -10.32
CA PRO A 136 14.55 14.45 -9.74
C PRO A 136 14.63 15.09 -8.35
N SER A 137 13.82 16.11 -8.05
CA SER A 137 13.72 16.66 -6.69
C SER A 137 13.09 15.67 -5.71
N PHE A 138 12.12 14.85 -6.18
CA PHE A 138 11.44 13.85 -5.34
C PHE A 138 12.34 12.68 -4.99
N THR A 139 13.26 12.30 -5.88
CA THR A 139 14.13 11.14 -5.69
C THR A 139 15.44 11.48 -5.00
N SER A 140 15.94 12.71 -5.07
CA SER A 140 17.24 13.09 -4.49
C SER A 140 17.15 13.68 -3.07
N SER A 141 16.01 14.26 -2.71
CA SER A 141 15.86 14.98 -1.44
C SER A 141 15.53 14.03 -0.28
N THR A 142 16.24 14.19 0.85
CA THR A 142 15.98 13.42 2.09
C THR A 142 14.73 13.91 2.85
N GLU A 143 14.38 15.18 2.70
CA GLU A 143 13.14 15.76 3.25
C GLU A 143 12.31 16.36 2.11
N LEU A 144 11.10 15.86 1.94
CA LEU A 144 10.13 16.37 0.97
C LEU A 144 9.06 17.16 1.69
N SER A 145 8.68 18.32 1.12
CA SER A 145 7.51 19.05 1.60
C SER A 145 6.26 18.17 1.46
N GLN A 146 5.20 18.48 2.23
CA GLN A 146 3.94 17.73 2.13
C GLN A 146 3.36 17.78 0.71
N GLU A 147 3.53 18.91 0.01
CA GLU A 147 3.08 19.07 -1.37
C GLU A 147 3.88 18.19 -2.35
N ASP A 148 5.20 18.14 -2.20
CA ASP A 148 6.07 17.29 -3.01
C ASP A 148 5.81 15.80 -2.76
N ARG A 149 5.50 15.43 -1.51
CA ARG A 149 5.07 14.06 -1.18
C ARG A 149 3.81 13.68 -1.94
N CYS A 150 2.81 14.56 -1.97
CA CYS A 150 1.58 14.32 -2.72
C CYS A 150 1.83 14.27 -4.24
N ARG A 151 2.70 15.14 -4.79
CA ARG A 151 3.06 15.10 -6.21
C ARG A 151 3.78 13.81 -6.59
N ALA A 152 4.70 13.34 -5.76
CA ALA A 152 5.41 12.09 -5.93
C ALA A 152 4.44 10.88 -5.86
N GLU A 153 3.48 10.89 -4.93
CA GLU A 153 2.47 9.83 -4.84
C GLU A 153 1.55 9.82 -6.08
N ALA A 154 1.10 10.99 -6.54
CA ALA A 154 0.30 11.11 -7.75
C ALA A 154 1.07 10.58 -8.97
N LEU A 155 2.34 10.96 -9.12
CA LEU A 155 3.20 10.48 -10.20
C LEU A 155 3.40 8.95 -10.13
N ALA A 156 3.57 8.39 -8.93
CA ALA A 156 3.72 6.94 -8.75
C ALA A 156 2.46 6.18 -9.20
N ARG A 157 1.28 6.63 -8.78
CA ARG A 157 -0.01 6.04 -9.19
C ARG A 157 -0.22 6.10 -10.70
N LEU A 158 0.09 7.25 -11.31
CA LEU A 158 -0.04 7.42 -12.75
C LEU A 158 0.93 6.53 -13.52
N SER A 159 2.14 6.31 -12.98
CA SER A 159 3.22 5.57 -13.65
C SER A 159 3.16 4.06 -13.45
N GLU A 160 2.18 3.53 -12.70
CA GLU A 160 2.07 2.10 -12.38
C GLU A 160 2.16 1.20 -13.63
N ASN A 161 1.50 1.59 -14.73
CA ASN A 161 1.48 0.82 -15.98
C ASN A 161 2.56 1.23 -16.99
N THR A 162 3.05 2.47 -16.95
CA THR A 162 4.01 2.99 -17.94
C THR A 162 5.46 2.78 -17.53
N ASP A 163 5.76 2.97 -16.25
CA ASP A 163 7.09 2.87 -15.67
C ASP A 163 6.99 2.39 -14.20
N PRO A 164 6.81 1.08 -13.99
CA PRO A 164 6.67 0.51 -12.66
C PRO A 164 7.94 0.67 -11.82
N ASP A 165 9.12 0.79 -12.44
CA ASP A 165 10.39 0.96 -11.73
C ASP A 165 10.41 2.29 -10.96
N LEU A 166 10.03 3.38 -11.66
CA LEU A 166 9.90 4.71 -11.08
C LEU A 166 8.79 4.74 -10.03
N ALA A 167 7.64 4.13 -10.32
CA ALA A 167 6.51 4.12 -9.39
C ALA A 167 6.87 3.47 -8.05
N VAL A 168 7.52 2.29 -8.09
CA VAL A 168 7.97 1.60 -6.87
C VAL A 168 9.03 2.43 -6.14
N GLU A 169 9.97 3.06 -6.86
CA GLU A 169 10.96 3.93 -6.22
C GLU A 169 10.35 5.08 -5.44
N LEU A 170 9.39 5.77 -6.05
CA LEU A 170 8.72 6.92 -5.42
C LEU A 170 7.95 6.48 -4.18
N LEU A 171 7.19 5.38 -4.24
CA LEU A 171 6.42 4.92 -3.07
C LEU A 171 7.32 4.46 -1.92
N LEU A 172 8.44 3.80 -2.20
CA LEU A 172 9.42 3.41 -1.19
C LEU A 172 10.05 4.64 -0.51
N LYS A 173 10.45 5.64 -1.30
CA LYS A 173 10.98 6.91 -0.74
C LYS A 173 9.97 7.65 0.12
N LEU A 174 8.68 7.55 -0.22
CA LEU A 174 7.62 8.15 0.58
C LEU A 174 7.30 7.36 1.86
N GLY A 175 7.79 6.12 1.98
CA GLY A 175 7.44 5.21 3.06
C GLY A 175 5.98 4.75 3.01
N SER A 176 5.39 4.68 1.80
CA SER A 176 3.97 4.37 1.63
C SER A 176 3.72 2.87 1.56
N SER A 177 2.84 2.36 2.43
CA SER A 177 2.38 0.96 2.41
C SER A 177 1.61 0.58 1.14
N GLU A 178 1.17 1.56 0.34
CA GLU A 178 0.55 1.30 -0.97
C GLU A 178 1.51 0.60 -1.94
N VAL A 179 2.83 0.67 -1.70
CA VAL A 179 3.83 -0.04 -2.51
C VAL A 179 3.55 -1.56 -2.55
N PHE A 180 3.11 -2.16 -1.44
CA PHE A 180 2.84 -3.60 -1.38
C PHE A 180 1.63 -3.98 -2.22
N LYS A 181 0.55 -3.17 -2.18
CA LYS A 181 -0.63 -3.39 -3.01
C LYS A 181 -0.28 -3.28 -4.49
N MET A 182 0.52 -2.27 -4.85
CA MET A 182 0.97 -2.06 -6.23
C MET A 182 1.85 -3.22 -6.72
N VAL A 183 2.85 -3.63 -5.94
CA VAL A 183 3.73 -4.75 -6.33
C VAL A 183 2.94 -6.06 -6.47
N ARG A 184 1.97 -6.33 -5.58
CA ARG A 184 1.08 -7.51 -5.72
C ARG A 184 0.26 -7.46 -7.01
N ARG A 185 -0.21 -6.28 -7.45
CA ARG A 185 -0.89 -6.10 -8.75
C ARG A 185 0.07 -6.35 -9.92
N LEU A 186 1.29 -5.82 -9.87
CA LEU A 186 2.30 -6.04 -10.90
C LEU A 186 2.71 -7.51 -11.03
N ILE A 187 2.86 -8.22 -9.91
CA ILE A 187 3.11 -9.68 -9.91
C ILE A 187 1.94 -10.42 -10.55
N SER A 188 0.71 -10.05 -10.21
CA SER A 188 -0.51 -10.65 -10.79
C SER A 188 -0.63 -10.39 -12.30
N ALA A 189 -0.10 -9.26 -12.77
CA ALA A 189 0.01 -8.92 -14.20
C ALA A 189 1.17 -9.65 -14.92
N GLY A 190 1.95 -10.47 -14.20
CA GLY A 190 3.00 -11.31 -14.77
C GLY A 190 4.39 -10.68 -14.81
N HIS A 191 4.61 -9.55 -14.14
CA HIS A 191 5.93 -8.97 -14.03
C HIS A 191 6.81 -9.71 -13.01
N ASP A 192 8.12 -9.77 -13.26
CA ASP A 192 9.07 -10.43 -12.35
C ASP A 192 9.37 -9.56 -11.11
N PRO A 193 8.98 -10.01 -9.90
CA PRO A 193 9.19 -9.25 -8.66
C PRO A 193 10.66 -9.06 -8.29
N ALA A 194 11.57 -9.94 -8.76
CA ALA A 194 12.99 -9.88 -8.42
C ALA A 194 13.63 -8.53 -8.80
N LYS A 195 13.17 -7.91 -9.90
CA LYS A 195 13.68 -6.64 -10.42
C LYS A 195 13.58 -5.50 -9.40
N TRP A 196 12.50 -5.47 -8.62
CA TRP A 196 12.25 -4.41 -7.64
C TRP A 196 12.61 -4.83 -6.23
N LEU A 197 12.31 -6.09 -5.88
CA LEU A 197 12.49 -6.57 -4.52
C LEU A 197 13.96 -6.79 -4.19
N LEU A 198 14.77 -7.42 -5.04
CA LEU A 198 16.19 -7.68 -4.72
C LEU A 198 16.97 -6.40 -4.39
N PRO A 199 17.00 -5.35 -5.25
CA PRO A 199 17.81 -4.16 -4.97
C PRO A 199 17.28 -3.28 -3.84
N LYS A 200 15.98 -3.38 -3.51
CA LYS A 200 15.31 -2.47 -2.57
C LYS A 200 14.71 -3.18 -1.36
N LEU A 201 15.07 -4.45 -1.12
CA LEU A 201 14.45 -5.30 -0.11
C LEU A 201 14.47 -4.65 1.28
N GLN A 202 15.62 -4.10 1.68
CA GLN A 202 15.77 -3.39 2.94
C GLN A 202 14.73 -2.26 3.09
N GLN A 203 14.52 -1.44 2.05
CA GLN A 203 13.55 -0.35 2.08
C GLN A 203 12.13 -0.88 2.25
N PHE A 204 11.78 -2.03 1.65
CA PHE A 204 10.47 -2.65 1.88
C PHE A 204 10.27 -3.02 3.35
N PHE A 205 11.29 -3.63 3.99
CA PHE A 205 11.22 -3.96 5.41
C PHE A 205 11.15 -2.73 6.32
N GLU A 206 11.82 -1.63 5.95
CA GLU A 206 11.73 -0.36 6.66
C GLU A 206 10.33 0.28 6.58
N VAL A 207 9.59 0.05 5.48
CA VAL A 207 8.21 0.53 5.34
C VAL A 207 7.23 -0.28 6.20
N ASP A 208 7.26 -1.61 6.05
CA ASP A 208 6.41 -2.53 6.81
C ASP A 208 7.05 -3.92 6.81
N ASP A 209 7.59 -4.32 7.97
CA ASP A 209 8.30 -5.58 8.16
C ASP A 209 7.41 -6.80 7.89
N LYS A 210 6.13 -6.74 8.29
CA LYS A 210 5.19 -7.84 8.12
C LYS A 210 4.81 -8.04 6.65
N GLN A 211 4.40 -6.97 5.98
CA GLN A 211 4.02 -7.05 4.56
C GLN A 211 5.22 -7.38 3.68
N ALA A 212 6.42 -6.90 4.03
CA ALA A 212 7.66 -7.27 3.35
C ALA A 212 7.99 -8.75 3.52
N CYS A 213 7.87 -9.30 4.73
CA CYS A 213 8.04 -10.74 4.98
C CYS A 213 7.06 -11.57 4.14
N GLU A 214 5.77 -11.26 4.21
CA GLU A 214 4.74 -11.99 3.46
C GLU A 214 5.01 -11.96 1.96
N LEU A 215 5.39 -10.80 1.43
CA LEU A 215 5.71 -10.63 0.01
C LEU A 215 6.97 -11.40 -0.38
N ALA A 216 8.03 -11.34 0.43
CA ALA A 216 9.28 -12.06 0.17
C ALA A 216 9.07 -13.58 0.18
N VAL A 217 8.28 -14.11 1.12
CA VAL A 217 7.93 -15.54 1.18
C VAL A 217 7.04 -15.95 0.01
N ALA A 218 6.05 -15.13 -0.35
CA ALA A 218 5.19 -15.39 -1.51
C ALA A 218 5.99 -15.41 -2.83
N CYS A 219 7.02 -14.57 -2.94
CA CYS A 219 7.89 -14.46 -4.12
C CYS A 219 9.14 -15.35 -4.06
N ARG A 220 9.17 -16.39 -3.23
CA ARG A 220 10.35 -17.28 -3.05
C ARG A 220 10.89 -17.91 -4.34
N ALA A 221 10.05 -18.08 -5.36
CA ALA A 221 10.48 -18.60 -6.66
C ALA A 221 11.42 -17.64 -7.41
N SER A 222 11.21 -16.33 -7.23
CA SER A 222 12.03 -15.27 -7.82
C SER A 222 13.07 -14.70 -6.84
N LEU A 223 12.88 -14.91 -5.53
CA LEU A 223 13.75 -14.40 -4.47
C LEU A 223 14.46 -15.55 -3.74
N PRO A 224 15.74 -15.80 -4.03
CA PRO A 224 16.52 -16.79 -3.29
C PRO A 224 16.61 -16.44 -1.81
N VAL A 225 16.41 -17.44 -0.95
CA VAL A 225 16.49 -17.30 0.52
C VAL A 225 17.83 -16.72 0.94
N ASP A 226 18.93 -17.14 0.31
CA ASP A 226 20.28 -16.63 0.60
C ASP A 226 20.42 -15.13 0.33
N HIS A 227 19.76 -14.61 -0.71
CA HIS A 227 19.78 -13.19 -1.00
C HIS A 227 19.01 -12.38 0.04
N VAL A 228 17.83 -12.87 0.45
CA VAL A 228 17.04 -12.25 1.52
C VAL A 228 17.84 -12.24 2.82
N MET A 229 18.42 -13.38 3.20
CA MET A 229 19.20 -13.51 4.43
C MET A 229 20.46 -12.63 4.43
N SER A 230 21.20 -12.58 3.31
CA SER A 230 22.39 -11.70 3.20
C SER A 230 22.04 -10.21 3.28
N THR A 231 20.90 -9.79 2.73
CA THR A 231 20.44 -8.40 2.80
C THR A 231 20.02 -8.05 4.23
N LEU A 232 19.28 -8.96 4.87
CA LEU A 232 18.88 -8.81 6.27
C LEU A 232 20.06 -8.94 7.24
N GLU A 233 21.23 -9.42 6.80
CA GLU A 233 22.40 -9.63 7.65
C GLU A 233 22.85 -8.34 8.35
N GLN A 234 22.76 -7.23 7.61
CA GLN A 234 23.11 -5.88 8.07
C GLN A 234 21.95 -5.13 8.72
N CYS A 235 20.76 -5.73 8.76
CA CYS A 235 19.53 -5.13 9.24
C CYS A 235 19.13 -5.64 10.63
N GLU A 236 17.94 -5.26 11.10
CA GLU A 236 17.39 -5.75 12.36
C GLU A 236 17.26 -7.27 12.37
N THR A 237 17.83 -7.92 13.39
CA THR A 237 17.84 -9.38 13.50
C THR A 237 16.44 -9.96 13.69
N ARG A 238 15.49 -9.16 14.18
CA ARG A 238 14.06 -9.52 14.27
C ARG A 238 13.44 -9.81 12.90
N TRP A 239 13.84 -9.09 11.84
CA TRP A 239 13.30 -9.31 10.49
C TRP A 239 13.70 -10.67 9.95
N LYS A 240 14.94 -11.14 10.24
CA LYS A 240 15.39 -12.50 9.92
C LYS A 240 14.50 -13.55 10.58
N HIS A 241 14.20 -13.35 11.86
CA HIS A 241 13.34 -14.26 12.62
C HIS A 241 11.95 -14.36 11.99
N GLU A 242 11.30 -13.22 11.72
CA GLU A 242 9.95 -13.22 11.16
C GLU A 242 9.89 -13.84 9.76
N TYR A 243 10.86 -13.50 8.89
CA TYR A 243 10.96 -14.07 7.55
C TYR A 243 11.14 -15.59 7.58
N LEU A 244 12.13 -16.10 8.33
CA LEU A 244 12.41 -17.53 8.40
C LEU A 244 11.27 -18.32 9.05
N LYS A 245 10.62 -17.75 10.07
CA LYS A 245 9.45 -18.34 10.73
C LYS A 245 8.29 -18.51 9.74
N GLN A 246 7.97 -17.47 8.97
CA GLN A 246 6.92 -17.55 7.95
C GLN A 246 7.29 -18.48 6.80
N LEU A 247 8.56 -18.48 6.36
CA LEU A 247 9.05 -19.38 5.33
C LEU A 247 8.89 -20.84 5.77
N PHE A 248 9.33 -21.18 6.99
CA PHE A 248 9.23 -22.53 7.54
C PHE A 248 7.78 -23.01 7.68
N ALA A 249 6.87 -22.12 8.08
CA ALA A 249 5.44 -22.45 8.18
C ALA A 249 4.81 -22.79 6.82
N GLN A 250 5.36 -22.29 5.70
CA GLN A 250 4.89 -22.62 4.35
C GLN A 250 5.67 -23.78 3.72
N ASP A 251 6.96 -23.87 3.98
CA ASP A 251 7.88 -24.85 3.40
C ASP A 251 9.05 -25.08 4.36
N GLU A 252 9.01 -26.22 5.06
CA GLU A 252 10.03 -26.62 6.04
C GLU A 252 11.40 -26.88 5.42
N ILE A 253 11.50 -27.03 4.08
CA ILE A 253 12.74 -27.38 3.39
C ILE A 253 13.41 -26.15 2.79
N ALA A 254 12.63 -25.15 2.35
CA ALA A 254 13.14 -23.96 1.67
C ALA A 254 14.24 -23.22 2.47
N GLY A 255 14.16 -23.24 3.81
CA GLY A 255 15.10 -22.59 4.72
C GLY A 255 16.15 -23.51 5.34
N GLN A 256 16.35 -24.74 4.84
CA GLN A 256 17.12 -25.78 5.54
C GLN A 256 18.55 -25.37 5.97
N GLY A 257 19.22 -24.53 5.18
CA GLY A 257 20.57 -24.03 5.50
C GLY A 257 20.62 -23.10 6.72
N TYR A 258 19.46 -22.55 7.11
CA TYR A 258 19.31 -21.57 8.18
C TYR A 258 18.68 -22.16 9.44
N HIS A 259 18.36 -23.46 9.50
CA HIS A 259 17.65 -24.04 10.65
C HIS A 259 18.43 -23.92 11.97
N LEU A 260 19.76 -23.96 11.95
CA LEU A 260 20.55 -23.65 13.14
C LEU A 260 20.38 -22.19 13.59
N GLN A 261 20.46 -21.26 12.64
CA GLN A 261 20.25 -19.84 12.93
C GLN A 261 18.82 -19.59 13.44
N MET A 262 17.83 -20.34 12.94
CA MET A 262 16.46 -20.30 13.46
C MET A 262 16.39 -20.70 14.93
N VAL A 263 17.17 -21.69 15.41
CA VAL A 263 17.23 -22.03 16.84
C VAL A 263 17.67 -20.83 17.67
N GLU A 264 18.72 -20.11 17.23
CA GLU A 264 19.19 -18.91 17.92
C GLU A 264 18.16 -17.79 17.89
N LEU A 265 17.50 -17.59 16.75
CA LEU A 265 16.50 -16.55 16.55
C LEU A 265 15.22 -16.80 17.37
N PHE A 266 14.71 -18.04 17.38
CA PHE A 266 13.57 -18.41 18.23
C PHE A 266 13.94 -18.28 19.71
N ALA A 267 15.12 -18.74 20.12
CA ALA A 267 15.58 -18.60 21.50
C ALA A 267 15.64 -17.14 21.98
N GLU A 268 15.88 -16.18 21.07
CA GLU A 268 15.94 -14.75 21.38
C GLU A 268 14.58 -14.06 21.30
N TYR A 269 13.81 -14.28 20.23
CA TYR A 269 12.63 -13.48 19.89
C TYR A 269 11.29 -14.17 20.14
N ASP A 270 11.24 -15.50 20.13
CA ASP A 270 10.02 -16.28 20.37
C ASP A 270 10.34 -17.65 21.00
N PRO A 271 10.74 -17.68 22.30
CA PRO A 271 11.11 -18.93 22.98
C PRO A 271 9.97 -19.96 22.97
N SER A 272 8.71 -19.50 23.04
CA SER A 272 7.54 -20.37 22.97
C SER A 272 7.39 -21.11 21.64
N GLY A 273 7.85 -20.51 20.55
CA GLY A 273 7.84 -21.12 19.21
C GLY A 273 8.98 -22.12 18.98
N LEU A 274 10.01 -22.13 19.83
CA LEU A 274 11.20 -22.94 19.63
C LEU A 274 10.92 -24.44 19.72
N GLN A 275 10.23 -24.89 20.78
CA GLN A 275 9.95 -26.32 20.95
C GLN A 275 9.13 -26.92 19.79
N PRO A 276 8.04 -26.29 19.30
CA PRO A 276 7.37 -26.72 18.08
C PRO A 276 8.31 -26.80 16.86
N PHE A 277 9.18 -25.82 16.67
CA PHE A 277 10.15 -25.82 15.57
C PHE A 277 11.15 -26.99 15.68
N LEU A 278 11.71 -27.24 16.87
CA LEU A 278 12.64 -28.36 17.10
C LEU A 278 12.00 -29.73 16.86
N ARG A 279 10.68 -29.84 17.06
CA ARG A 279 9.91 -31.06 16.76
C ARG A 279 9.64 -31.25 15.29
N ALA A 280 9.32 -30.17 14.57
CA ALA A 280 9.01 -30.22 13.14
C ALA A 280 10.29 -30.36 12.28
N SER A 281 11.40 -29.78 12.71
CA SER A 281 12.63 -29.74 11.94
C SER A 281 13.59 -30.89 12.30
N GLU A 282 14.20 -31.50 11.29
CA GLU A 282 15.26 -32.51 11.45
C GLU A 282 16.62 -32.06 10.90
N ARG A 283 16.71 -30.82 10.38
CA ARG A 283 17.85 -30.38 9.56
C ARG A 283 18.84 -29.47 10.30
N TYR A 284 18.72 -29.32 11.62
CA TYR A 284 19.68 -28.59 12.43
C TYR A 284 20.69 -29.55 13.09
N PRO A 285 21.96 -29.15 13.28
CA PRO A 285 22.93 -29.94 14.03
C PRO A 285 22.55 -29.98 15.52
N LEU A 286 22.19 -31.17 16.01
CA LEU A 286 21.70 -31.42 17.38
C LEU A 286 22.63 -30.85 18.46
N ASP A 287 23.94 -31.09 18.36
CA ASP A 287 24.91 -30.65 19.36
C ASP A 287 24.98 -29.12 19.47
N GLN A 288 24.97 -28.41 18.34
CA GLN A 288 25.03 -26.96 18.33
C GLN A 288 23.71 -26.33 18.80
N ALA A 289 22.57 -26.91 18.40
CA ALA A 289 21.27 -26.48 18.92
C ALA A 289 21.17 -26.66 20.44
N LEU A 290 21.72 -27.76 20.97
CA LEU A 290 21.79 -28.02 22.40
C LEU A 290 22.64 -26.97 23.13
N GLU A 291 23.83 -26.63 22.59
CA GLU A 291 24.69 -25.57 23.14
C GLU A 291 23.99 -24.20 23.20
N VAL A 292 23.26 -23.84 22.14
CA VAL A 292 22.45 -22.60 22.10
C VAL A 292 21.40 -22.61 23.22
N CYS A 293 20.61 -23.67 23.33
CA CYS A 293 19.55 -23.77 24.32
C CYS A 293 20.09 -23.76 25.75
N GLN A 294 21.22 -24.44 26.00
CA GLN A 294 21.90 -24.43 27.31
C GLN A 294 22.37 -23.04 27.69
N ARG A 295 23.05 -22.34 26.77
CA ARG A 295 23.55 -20.98 26.97
C ARG A 295 22.42 -19.98 27.24
N LYS A 296 21.24 -20.18 26.64
CA LYS A 296 20.04 -19.36 26.83
C LYS A 296 19.17 -19.79 28.02
N GLY A 297 19.52 -20.88 28.71
CA GLY A 297 18.77 -21.37 29.87
C GLY A 297 17.42 -22.02 29.55
N LEU A 298 17.23 -22.48 28.32
CA LEU A 298 15.98 -23.04 27.79
C LEU A 298 15.84 -24.52 28.19
N ARG A 299 15.53 -24.77 29.47
CA ARG A 299 15.64 -26.12 30.09
C ARG A 299 14.73 -27.16 29.45
N GLN A 300 13.51 -26.79 29.05
CA GLN A 300 12.58 -27.72 28.40
C GLN A 300 13.10 -28.18 27.04
N GLU A 301 13.65 -27.26 26.26
CA GLU A 301 14.23 -27.52 24.95
C GLU A 301 15.54 -28.29 25.06
N VAL A 302 16.37 -27.99 26.07
CA VAL A 302 17.57 -28.76 26.39
C VAL A 302 17.23 -30.22 26.69
N ALA A 303 16.23 -30.48 27.54
CA ALA A 303 15.79 -31.84 27.84
C ALA A 303 15.30 -32.56 26.57
N TYR A 304 14.51 -31.89 25.74
CA TYR A 304 14.03 -32.42 24.47
C TYR A 304 15.20 -32.81 23.52
N LEU A 305 16.18 -31.92 23.35
CA LEU A 305 17.34 -32.16 22.48
C LEU A 305 18.25 -33.27 23.01
N LEU A 306 18.47 -33.34 24.33
CA LEU A 306 19.21 -34.46 24.95
C LEU A 306 18.51 -35.79 24.70
N GLY A 307 17.17 -35.80 24.75
CA GLY A 307 16.36 -36.95 24.40
C GLY A 307 16.57 -37.41 22.97
N ARG A 308 16.49 -36.48 22.01
CA ARG A 308 16.77 -36.76 20.59
C ARG A 308 18.20 -37.25 20.36
N ALA A 309 19.17 -36.77 21.14
CA ALA A 309 20.56 -37.21 21.09
C ALA A 309 20.80 -38.59 21.77
N GLY A 310 19.76 -39.24 22.32
CA GLY A 310 19.85 -40.53 23.01
C GLY A 310 20.34 -40.43 24.47
N ARG A 311 20.53 -39.23 25.01
CA ARG A 311 20.95 -38.97 26.40
C ARG A 311 19.76 -38.90 27.34
N VAL A 312 18.96 -39.96 27.38
CA VAL A 312 17.67 -40.04 28.10
C VAL A 312 17.82 -39.76 29.60
N ALA A 313 18.86 -40.29 30.25
CA ALA A 313 19.10 -40.07 31.68
C ALA A 313 19.35 -38.59 32.01
N ASP A 314 20.11 -37.89 31.17
CA ASP A 314 20.38 -36.46 31.34
C ASP A 314 19.11 -35.62 31.10
N ALA A 315 18.32 -36.00 30.08
CA ALA A 315 17.03 -35.36 29.79
C ALA A 315 16.05 -35.47 30.98
N LEU A 316 15.87 -36.68 31.53
CA LEU A 316 15.00 -36.92 32.68
C LEU A 316 15.46 -36.16 33.93
N ARG A 317 16.78 -36.11 34.16
CA ARG A 317 17.36 -35.32 35.27
C ARG A 317 16.98 -33.85 35.17
N ILE A 318 17.12 -33.24 33.99
CA ILE A 318 16.75 -31.84 33.77
C ILE A 318 15.24 -31.62 33.97
N LEU A 319 14.39 -32.51 33.45
CA LEU A 319 12.94 -32.39 33.61
C LEU A 319 12.51 -32.47 35.09
N LEU A 320 13.12 -33.36 35.86
CA LEU A 320 12.76 -33.58 37.27
C LEU A 320 13.39 -32.55 38.22
N GLU A 321 14.67 -32.21 38.04
CA GLU A 321 15.44 -31.39 38.98
C GLU A 321 15.38 -29.89 38.67
N GLU A 322 15.32 -29.51 37.39
CA GLU A 322 15.44 -28.11 36.97
C GLU A 322 14.10 -27.52 36.49
N VAL A 323 13.35 -28.26 35.67
CA VAL A 323 12.03 -27.83 35.18
C VAL A 323 10.94 -28.10 36.22
N GLY A 324 11.04 -29.23 36.94
CA GLY A 324 10.05 -29.66 37.93
C GLY A 324 8.77 -30.24 37.33
N ASP A 325 8.75 -30.58 36.04
CA ASP A 325 7.58 -31.14 35.36
C ASP A 325 7.64 -32.67 35.33
N VAL A 326 7.12 -33.29 36.39
CA VAL A 326 7.06 -34.75 36.54
C VAL A 326 6.17 -35.40 35.48
N ARG A 327 5.12 -34.71 35.00
CA ARG A 327 4.22 -35.27 33.97
C ARG A 327 4.95 -35.40 32.65
N GLN A 328 5.62 -34.32 32.24
CA GLN A 328 6.43 -34.30 31.03
C GLN A 328 7.57 -35.33 31.09
N ALA A 329 8.18 -35.54 32.26
CA ALA A 329 9.19 -36.59 32.45
C ALA A 329 8.63 -38.01 32.27
N VAL A 330 7.40 -38.28 32.75
CA VAL A 330 6.72 -39.57 32.57
C VAL A 330 6.33 -39.79 31.10
N GLU A 331 5.78 -38.78 30.44
CA GLU A 331 5.46 -38.83 29.01
C GLU A 331 6.72 -39.08 28.19
N PHE A 332 7.80 -38.36 28.47
CA PHE A 332 9.09 -38.53 27.79
C PHE A 332 9.67 -39.95 27.97
N ALA A 333 9.58 -40.52 29.16
CA ALA A 333 10.01 -41.90 29.43
C ALA A 333 9.16 -42.95 28.71
N ALA A 334 7.86 -42.67 28.49
CA ALA A 334 6.97 -43.56 27.75
C ALA A 334 7.20 -43.51 26.23
N GLU A 335 7.59 -42.35 25.69
CA GLU A 335 7.93 -42.18 24.26
C GLU A 335 9.28 -42.80 23.87
N THR A 336 10.16 -43.06 24.85
CA THR A 336 11.53 -43.59 24.64
C THR A 336 11.68 -45.10 24.94
N GLN A 337 10.58 -45.81 25.25
CA GLN A 337 10.52 -47.27 25.41
C GLN A 337 10.22 -48.00 24.10
#